data_AF-A0A060CMF1-F1
#
_entry.id   AF-A0A060CMF1-F1
#
_cell.length_a   1.000
_cell.length_b   1.000
_cell.length_c   1.000
_cell.angle_alpha   90.00
_cell.angle_beta   90.00
_cell.angle_gamma   90.00
#
_symmetry.space_group_name_H-M   'P 1'
#
loop_
_entity.id
_entity.type
_entity.pdbx_description
1 polymer ?
#
loop_
_entity_poly.entity_id
_entity_poly.type
_entity_poly.pdbx_seq_one_letter_code
_entity_poly.pdbx_strand_id
1 'polypeptide(L)'
;MGRIPEKIARNRGAFFWKQIAGAKQVGATMLYIAMFDEMNEGTSIFKVATKSQVPENGDGYFHGIDDDLGSDFYYGWLARPGTGFMR
;
A
#
# COMPACT_ATOMS: atom_id res chain seq x y z
N MET A 1 10.01 -23.50 -5.05
CA MET A 1 9.89 -22.60 -3.89
C MET A 1 8.46 -22.06 -3.87
N GLY A 2 7.62 -22.46 -2.91
CA GLY A 2 6.21 -22.04 -2.87
C GLY A 2 6.07 -20.59 -2.42
N ARG A 3 5.07 -19.86 -2.95
CA ARG A 3 4.74 -18.50 -2.52
C ARG A 3 4.55 -18.47 -1.00
N ILE A 4 5.30 -17.62 -0.30
CA ILE A 4 5.08 -17.37 1.13
C ILE A 4 3.73 -16.65 1.25
N PRO A 5 2.76 -17.18 2.02
CA PRO A 5 1.47 -16.53 2.16
C PRO A 5 1.61 -15.18 2.85
N GLU A 6 0.97 -14.16 2.27
CA GLU A 6 0.92 -12.83 2.86
C GLU A 6 0.19 -12.91 4.20
N LYS A 7 0.80 -12.37 5.27
CA LYS A 7 0.19 -12.37 6.61
C LYS A 7 -1.12 -11.54 6.63
N ILE A 8 -1.16 -10.46 5.85
CA ILE A 8 -2.34 -9.61 5.64
C ILE A 8 -2.30 -9.11 4.19
N ALA A 9 -3.32 -9.45 3.39
CA ALA A 9 -3.42 -9.01 2.01
C ALA A 9 -3.84 -7.53 1.92
N ARG A 10 -3.18 -6.76 1.04
CA ARG A 10 -3.52 -5.34 0.80
C ARG A 10 -4.91 -5.16 0.16
N ASN A 11 -5.44 -6.20 -0.49
CA ASN A 11 -6.77 -6.23 -1.11
C ASN A 11 -7.04 -5.00 -1.98
N ARG A 12 -6.10 -4.67 -2.88
CA ARG A 12 -6.23 -3.55 -3.83
C ARG A 12 -6.51 -2.21 -3.14
N GLY A 13 -5.97 -2.03 -1.93
CA GLY A 13 -6.16 -0.85 -1.08
C GLY A 13 -7.34 -0.92 -0.11
N ALA A 14 -8.26 -1.87 -0.24
CA ALA A 14 -9.43 -1.95 0.64
C ALA A 14 -9.07 -2.07 2.12
N PHE A 15 -7.97 -2.76 2.44
CA PHE A 15 -7.48 -2.87 3.81
C PHE A 15 -7.07 -1.50 4.37
N PHE A 16 -6.26 -0.75 3.62
CA PHE A 16 -5.82 0.60 3.97
C PHE A 16 -7.01 1.56 4.10
N TRP A 17 -7.96 1.52 3.15
CA TRP A 17 -9.15 2.36 3.19
C TRP A 17 -10.05 2.07 4.38
N LYS A 18 -10.16 0.81 4.80
CA LYS A 18 -10.92 0.45 6.00
C LYS A 18 -10.31 1.05 7.26
N GLN A 19 -8.98 1.04 7.37
CA GLN A 19 -8.27 1.66 8.51
C GLN A 19 -8.49 3.18 8.54
N ILE A 20 -8.37 3.82 7.38
CA ILE A 20 -8.65 5.25 7.21
C ILE A 20 -10.11 5.55 7.58
N ALA A 21 -11.08 4.86 7.00
CA ALA A 21 -12.50 5.06 7.27
C ALA A 21 -12.84 4.90 8.76
N GLY A 22 -12.27 3.89 9.42
CA GLY A 22 -12.41 3.70 10.86
C GLY A 22 -11.88 4.89 11.67
N ALA A 23 -10.72 5.42 11.31
CA ALA A 23 -10.14 6.60 11.97
C ALA A 23 -11.04 7.85 11.84
N LYS A 24 -11.65 8.09 10.68
CA LYS A 24 -12.62 9.19 10.53
C LYS A 24 -13.92 8.96 11.29
N GLN A 25 -14.41 7.72 11.33
CA GLN A 25 -15.61 7.39 12.11
C GLN A 25 -15.44 7.67 13.60
N VAL A 26 -14.23 7.50 14.15
CA VAL A 26 -13.94 7.84 15.56
C VAL A 26 -13.58 9.31 15.77
N GLY A 27 -13.70 10.16 14.74
CA GLY A 27 -13.46 11.60 14.84
C GLY A 27 -11.98 12.00 14.84
N ALA A 28 -11.07 11.16 14.34
CA ALA A 28 -9.66 11.51 14.24
C ALA A 28 -9.47 12.72 13.30
N THR A 29 -8.83 13.76 13.83
CA THR A 29 -8.50 14.98 13.10
C THR A 29 -7.12 14.94 12.45
N MET A 30 -6.33 13.90 12.75
CA MET A 30 -4.97 13.69 12.26
C MET A 30 -4.77 12.18 11.99
N LEU A 31 -4.07 11.87 10.91
CA LEU A 31 -3.66 10.51 10.57
C LEU A 31 -2.13 10.45 10.52
N TYR A 32 -1.55 9.49 11.24
CA TYR A 32 -0.17 9.10 11.08
C TYR A 32 -0.12 7.77 10.33
N ILE A 33 0.62 7.71 9.23
CA ILE A 33 0.71 6.52 8.38
C ILE A 33 2.08 5.87 8.61
N ALA A 34 2.05 4.69 9.20
CA ALA A 34 3.22 3.84 9.40
C ALA A 34 3.26 2.74 8.31
N MET A 35 4.25 2.70 7.40
CA MET A 35 5.38 3.63 7.22
C MET A 35 5.60 3.96 5.75
N PHE A 36 6.45 4.95 5.49
CA PHE A 36 6.79 5.30 4.12
C PHE A 36 7.55 4.17 3.44
N ASP A 37 8.62 3.65 4.06
CA ASP A 37 9.73 2.88 3.48
C ASP A 37 9.97 1.47 4.05
N GLU A 38 9.18 1.01 5.02
CA GLU A 38 9.34 -0.29 5.71
C GLU A 38 8.94 -1.49 4.81
N MET A 39 9.78 -1.80 3.82
CA MET A 39 9.58 -2.87 2.84
C MET A 39 9.62 -4.27 3.46
N ASN A 40 10.54 -4.47 4.41
CA ASN A 40 10.76 -5.70 5.17
C ASN A 40 9.51 -6.14 5.96
N GLU A 41 8.67 -5.19 6.38
CA GLU A 41 7.40 -5.49 7.07
C GLU A 41 6.17 -5.47 6.15
N GLY A 42 6.34 -5.06 4.89
CA GLY A 42 5.25 -4.98 3.93
C GLY A 42 4.26 -3.82 4.18
N THR A 43 4.65 -2.82 4.98
CA THR A 43 3.79 -1.66 5.34
C THR A 43 4.11 -0.40 4.54
N SER A 44 5.13 -0.43 3.67
CA SER A 44 5.55 0.71 2.85
C SER A 44 4.44 1.25 1.92
N ILE A 45 4.35 2.58 1.81
CA ILE A 45 3.43 3.30 0.92
C ILE A 45 4.11 3.95 -0.28
N PHE A 46 5.44 3.96 -0.37
CA PHE A 46 6.16 4.49 -1.53
C PHE A 46 5.87 3.68 -2.80
N LYS A 47 6.32 4.20 -3.94
CA LYS A 47 6.07 3.60 -5.25
C LYS A 47 6.72 2.22 -5.39
N VAL A 48 5.94 1.19 -5.71
CA VAL A 48 6.43 -0.17 -5.95
C VAL A 48 6.11 -0.62 -7.37
N ALA A 49 6.93 -1.52 -7.91
CA ALA A 49 6.66 -2.11 -9.22
C ALA A 49 5.33 -2.88 -9.22
N THR A 50 4.67 -2.92 -10.37
CA THR A 50 3.51 -3.79 -10.58
C THR A 50 3.94 -5.25 -10.67
N LYS A 51 3.00 -6.19 -10.46
CA LYS A 51 3.26 -7.64 -10.48
C LYS A 51 3.96 -8.11 -11.77
N SER A 52 3.68 -7.48 -12.90
CA SER A 52 4.32 -7.76 -14.21
C SER A 52 5.71 -7.14 -14.38
N GLN A 53 6.11 -6.22 -13.51
CA GLN A 53 7.36 -5.47 -13.61
C GLN A 53 8.38 -5.81 -12.51
N VAL A 54 8.04 -6.72 -11.60
CA VAL A 54 9.00 -7.17 -10.58
C VAL A 54 10.08 -8.06 -11.21
N PRO A 55 11.34 -7.96 -10.77
CA PRO A 55 12.39 -8.88 -11.23
C PRO A 55 12.07 -10.32 -10.83
N GLU A 56 12.19 -11.25 -11.78
CA GLU A 56 12.08 -12.70 -11.53
C GLU A 56 13.46 -13.35 -11.28
N ASN A 57 14.52 -12.56 -11.22
CA ASN A 57 15.89 -13.07 -11.19
C ASN A 57 16.31 -13.49 -9.76
N GLY A 58 16.49 -14.80 -9.56
CA GLY A 58 17.12 -15.40 -8.37
C GLY A 58 16.19 -16.29 -7.55
N ASP A 59 16.65 -16.69 -6.35
CA ASP A 59 15.87 -17.51 -5.42
C ASP A 59 14.83 -16.71 -4.60
N GLY A 60 14.83 -15.38 -4.75
CA GLY A 60 13.93 -14.45 -4.08
C GLY A 60 12.63 -14.20 -4.84
N TYR A 61 11.61 -13.70 -4.13
CA TYR A 61 10.36 -13.26 -4.72
C TYR A 61 10.02 -11.84 -4.25
N PHE A 62 9.60 -10.98 -5.17
CA PHE A 62 9.11 -9.64 -4.87
C PHE A 62 7.58 -9.60 -4.96
N HIS A 63 6.95 -8.96 -3.98
CA HIS A 63 5.52 -8.69 -4.00
C HIS A 63 5.26 -7.34 -4.69
N GLY A 64 4.83 -7.39 -5.95
CA GLY A 64 4.38 -6.22 -6.70
C GLY A 64 2.92 -5.85 -6.39
N ILE A 65 2.54 -4.61 -6.69
CA ILE A 65 1.14 -4.17 -6.64
C ILE A 65 0.37 -4.72 -7.87
N ASP A 66 -0.95 -4.90 -7.75
CA ASP A 66 -1.79 -5.33 -8.87
C ASP A 66 -1.56 -4.46 -10.13
N ASP A 67 -1.47 -5.07 -11.31
CA ASP A 67 -1.06 -4.39 -12.55
C ASP A 67 -2.01 -3.28 -13.02
N ASP A 68 -3.28 -3.39 -12.65
CA ASP A 68 -4.29 -2.39 -12.94
C ASP A 68 -4.27 -1.21 -11.95
N LEU A 69 -3.50 -1.34 -10.86
CA LEU A 69 -3.18 -0.25 -9.96
C LEU A 69 -1.86 0.39 -10.40
N GLY A 70 -1.81 1.71 -10.46
CA GLY A 70 -0.56 2.43 -10.72
C GLY A 70 0.49 2.16 -9.64
N SER A 71 1.78 2.23 -10.00
CA SER A 71 2.89 2.03 -9.05
C SER A 71 2.87 3.01 -7.87
N ASP A 72 2.23 4.17 -8.04
CA ASP A 72 2.05 5.21 -7.05
C ASP A 72 0.71 5.16 -6.31
N PHE A 73 -0.06 4.07 -6.39
CA PHE A 73 -1.43 4.02 -5.89
C PHE A 73 -1.62 4.58 -4.46
N TYR A 74 -0.77 4.19 -3.50
CA TYR A 74 -0.85 4.65 -2.11
C TYR A 74 -0.28 6.06 -1.92
N TYR A 75 0.99 6.27 -2.30
CA TYR A 75 1.66 7.57 -2.16
C TYR A 75 0.98 8.68 -2.98
N GLY A 76 0.62 8.38 -4.23
CA GLY A 76 -0.04 9.29 -5.14
C GLY A 76 -1.41 9.74 -4.63
N TRP A 77 -2.14 8.89 -3.89
CA TRP A 77 -3.38 9.33 -3.24
C TRP A 77 -3.11 10.39 -2.16
N LEU A 78 -2.10 10.18 -1.32
CA LEU A 78 -1.72 11.11 -0.25
C LEU A 78 -1.14 12.42 -0.79
N ALA A 79 -0.37 12.35 -1.88
CA ALA A 79 0.37 13.48 -2.42
C ALA A 79 -0.47 14.38 -3.35
N ARG A 80 -1.65 13.93 -3.79
CA ARG A 80 -2.51 14.70 -4.71
C ARG A 80 -3.20 15.86 -3.96
N PRO A 81 -3.09 17.10 -4.44
CA PRO A 81 -3.88 18.20 -3.90
C PRO A 81 -5.39 17.93 -4.07
N GLY A 82 -6.17 18.11 -3.00
CA GLY A 82 -7.63 18.02 -3.06
C GLY A 82 -8.25 16.64 -2.78
N THR A 83 -7.46 15.59 -2.57
CA THR A 83 -7.94 14.28 -2.07
C THR A 83 -8.14 14.26 -0.54
N GLY A 84 -8.08 15.42 0.09
CA GLY A 84 -8.10 15.63 1.54
C GLY A 84 -9.27 14.93 2.22
N PHE A 85 -8.94 13.82 2.88
CA PHE A 85 -9.79 13.06 3.79
C PHE A 85 -10.40 13.90 4.92
N MET A 86 -9.77 15.05 5.23
CA MET A 86 -10.18 16.06 6.20
C MET A 86 -10.70 17.33 5.52
N ARG A 87 -11.84 17.18 4.83
CA ARG A 87 -12.82 18.25 4.68
C ARG A 87 -14.16 17.74 5.20
#